data_AF-A0A1M6HCI0-F1
#
_entry.id   AF-A0A1M6HCI0-F1
#
_cell.length_a   1.000
_cell.length_b   1.000
_cell.length_c   1.000
_cell.angle_alpha   90.00
_cell.angle_beta   90.00
_cell.angle_gamma   90.00
#
_symmetry.space_group_name_H-M   'P 1'
#
loop_
_entity.id
_entity.type
_entity.pdbx_description
1 polymer ?
#
loop_
_entity_poly.entity_id
_entity_poly.type
_entity_poly.pdbx_seq_one_letter_code
_entity_poly.pdbx_strand_id
1 'polypeptide(L)'
;MFIDKEYPATHSMSTGWFIADKDGNIAIFDFNENGPIPCDIPESSANGVLEEDFVLPDEKGIRNFNFDDNQADIIIEKLKTPSEFDEYGEYIVLIDVAQTEEFLKSALKNKYLHACYSKSKGLYLIEPYEAKTTANELIQRKIILKSKIFFFDINNDVYDEKTGSYNYVHDDLFEIFPFYLYQQPYWTAHLTERTFVPKCKFKITQFNPDDQKRVLRLPISFDECSKLQIAEFLPSYSCGNDYVSIGNHGFDLLPLTNGNFEDAPKLVEISATKKKKVVSNL
;
A
#
# COMPACT_ATOMS: atom_id res chain seq x y z
N MET A 1 21.22 -12.10 -27.73
CA MET A 1 19.99 -12.57 -28.42
C MET A 1 18.85 -11.85 -27.74
N PHE A 2 18.08 -11.08 -28.51
CA PHE A 2 17.04 -10.14 -28.08
C PHE A 2 16.11 -10.77 -27.04
N ILE A 3 15.91 -10.10 -25.90
CA ILE A 3 14.71 -10.28 -25.09
C ILE A 3 13.86 -9.02 -25.32
N ASP A 4 13.44 -8.84 -26.56
CA ASP A 4 12.17 -8.18 -26.85
C ASP A 4 11.08 -9.18 -26.44
N LYS A 5 10.65 -9.05 -25.19
CA LYS A 5 9.36 -9.53 -24.74
C LYS A 5 8.80 -8.47 -23.81
N GLU A 6 8.23 -7.42 -24.40
CA GLU A 6 7.06 -6.79 -23.80
C GLU A 6 6.06 -7.92 -23.52
N TYR A 7 5.96 -8.33 -22.25
CA TYR A 7 4.90 -9.21 -21.83
C TYR A 7 3.62 -8.36 -21.74
N PRO A 8 2.57 -8.69 -22.50
CA PRO A 8 1.32 -7.98 -22.38
C PRO A 8 0.68 -8.42 -21.04
N ALA A 9 0.47 -7.44 -20.15
CA ALA A 9 -0.13 -7.55 -18.81
C ALA A 9 0.80 -7.98 -17.65
N THR A 10 1.91 -7.28 -17.44
CA THR A 10 2.77 -7.43 -16.23
C THR A 10 2.24 -6.71 -14.98
N HIS A 11 1.23 -5.83 -15.11
CA HIS A 11 0.68 -5.04 -13.98
C HIS A 11 -0.39 -5.77 -13.14
N SER A 12 -0.71 -7.04 -13.45
CA SER A 12 -1.80 -7.80 -12.79
C SER A 12 -1.33 -8.65 -11.60
N MET A 13 -0.06 -8.56 -11.21
CA MET A 13 0.54 -9.38 -10.13
C MET A 13 1.32 -8.52 -9.12
N SER A 14 1.07 -7.21 -9.07
CA SER A 14 1.71 -6.38 -8.05
C SER A 14 1.07 -6.66 -6.69
N THR A 15 1.91 -6.81 -5.67
CA THR A 15 1.47 -7.10 -4.31
C THR A 15 1.97 -6.01 -3.38
N GLY A 16 1.10 -5.55 -2.49
CA GLY A 16 1.42 -4.49 -1.56
C GLY A 16 0.57 -4.52 -0.31
N TRP A 17 1.10 -3.92 0.75
CA TRP A 17 0.48 -3.90 2.07
C TRP A 17 1.09 -2.83 2.98
N PHE A 18 0.38 -2.51 4.08
CA PHE A 18 0.93 -1.68 5.15
C PHE A 18 1.72 -2.51 6.17
N ILE A 19 2.90 -2.02 6.55
CA ILE A 19 3.70 -2.55 7.66
C ILE A 19 4.06 -1.44 8.63
N ALA A 20 4.01 -1.74 9.92
CA ALA A 20 4.57 -0.91 10.97
C ALA A 20 6.00 -1.31 11.34
N ASP A 21 6.85 -0.32 11.59
CA ASP A 21 8.17 -0.53 12.20
C ASP A 21 8.09 -0.54 13.74
N LYS A 22 9.23 -0.76 14.40
CA LYS A 22 9.33 -0.78 15.87
C LYS A 22 8.98 0.57 16.52
N ASP A 23 9.08 1.66 15.77
CA ASP A 23 8.80 3.03 16.22
C ASP A 23 7.36 3.45 15.87
N GLY A 24 6.56 2.50 15.37
CA GLY A 24 5.16 2.65 15.01
C GLY A 24 4.92 3.45 13.72
N ASN A 25 5.95 3.72 12.92
CA ASN A 25 5.80 4.34 11.60
C ASN A 25 5.19 3.34 10.62
N ILE A 26 4.37 3.83 9.69
CA ILE A 26 3.75 3.01 8.64
C ILE A 26 4.47 3.18 7.30
N ALA A 27 4.71 2.04 6.63
CA ALA A 27 5.20 1.95 5.27
C ALA A 27 4.19 1.23 4.38
N ILE A 28 4.11 1.65 3.12
CA ILE A 28 3.58 0.87 2.02
C ILE A 28 4.74 0.06 1.47
N PHE A 29 4.56 -1.25 1.42
CA PHE A 29 5.42 -2.15 0.68
C PHE A 29 4.74 -2.44 -0.66
N ASP A 30 5.49 -2.35 -1.74
CA ASP A 30 5.03 -2.54 -3.11
C ASP A 30 6.02 -3.46 -3.84
N PHE A 31 5.49 -4.50 -4.47
CA PHE A 31 6.23 -5.52 -5.17
C PHE A 31 5.66 -5.63 -6.58
N ASN A 32 6.48 -5.37 -7.59
CA ASN A 32 6.06 -5.43 -9.00
C ASN A 32 5.93 -6.88 -9.54
N GLU A 33 6.12 -7.89 -8.67
CA GLU A 33 5.87 -9.31 -8.90
C GLU A 33 5.16 -9.91 -7.65
N ASN A 34 4.78 -11.19 -7.69
CA ASN A 34 4.40 -11.99 -6.52
C ASN A 34 5.61 -12.18 -5.59
N GLY A 35 6.09 -11.07 -5.01
CA GLY A 35 7.14 -11.05 -4.01
C GLY A 35 6.76 -11.87 -2.78
N PRO A 36 7.60 -11.92 -1.75
CA PRO A 36 7.29 -12.64 -0.51
C PRO A 36 6.04 -12.06 0.17
N ILE A 37 4.87 -12.64 -0.09
CA ILE A 37 3.58 -12.23 0.49
C ILE A 37 3.49 -12.80 1.90
N PRO A 38 3.41 -11.96 2.95
CA PRO A 38 3.20 -12.44 4.30
C PRO A 38 1.92 -13.26 4.39
N CYS A 39 1.97 -14.38 5.09
CA CYS A 39 0.79 -15.21 5.32
C CYS A 39 -0.32 -14.41 6.02
N ASP A 40 -1.57 -14.74 5.72
CA ASP A 40 -2.79 -14.20 6.37
C ASP A 40 -3.11 -12.71 6.08
N ILE A 41 -2.64 -12.17 4.95
CA ILE A 41 -2.99 -10.82 4.48
C ILE A 41 -3.62 -10.90 3.09
N PRO A 42 -4.72 -10.16 2.84
CA PRO A 42 -5.25 -10.02 1.49
C PRO A 42 -4.18 -9.46 0.55
N GLU A 43 -3.96 -10.15 -0.56
CA GLU A 43 -3.13 -9.68 -1.65
C GLU A 43 -3.85 -8.52 -2.36
N SER A 44 -3.15 -7.40 -2.53
CA SER A 44 -3.65 -6.19 -3.20
C SER A 44 -2.50 -5.54 -3.96
N SER A 45 -2.78 -4.76 -5.00
CA SER A 45 -1.79 -3.80 -5.50
C SER A 45 -1.55 -2.70 -4.46
N ALA A 46 -0.42 -2.00 -4.51
CA ALA A 46 -0.20 -0.88 -3.61
C ALA A 46 -1.24 0.26 -3.78
N ASN A 47 -1.89 0.39 -4.96
CA ASN A 47 -3.07 1.23 -5.16
C ASN A 47 -4.26 0.74 -4.33
N GLY A 48 -4.59 -0.56 -4.45
CA GLY A 48 -5.68 -1.18 -3.69
C GLY A 48 -5.45 -1.15 -2.17
N VAL A 49 -4.20 -1.04 -1.70
CA VAL A 49 -3.89 -0.89 -0.26
C VAL A 49 -4.45 0.42 0.30
N LEU A 50 -4.37 1.51 -0.48
CA LEU A 50 -4.92 2.81 -0.08
C LEU A 50 -6.42 2.91 -0.33
N GLU A 51 -6.91 2.29 -1.41
CA GLU A 51 -8.26 2.48 -1.92
C GLU A 51 -9.26 1.45 -1.36
N GLU A 52 -8.88 0.19 -1.22
CA GLU A 52 -9.84 -0.93 -1.12
C GLU A 52 -9.65 -1.83 0.11
N ASP A 53 -8.43 -2.27 0.43
CA ASP A 53 -8.29 -3.53 1.16
C ASP A 53 -7.92 -3.42 2.64
N PHE A 54 -7.32 -2.30 3.06
CA PHE A 54 -6.67 -2.29 4.36
C PHE A 54 -7.42 -1.54 5.47
N VAL A 55 -7.72 -0.25 5.28
CA VAL A 55 -8.47 0.51 6.29
C VAL A 55 -9.94 0.11 6.22
N LEU A 56 -10.45 -0.54 7.27
CA LEU A 56 -11.84 -0.95 7.29
C LEU A 56 -12.75 0.27 7.18
N PRO A 57 -13.78 0.22 6.31
CA PRO A 57 -14.73 1.30 6.23
C PRO A 57 -15.59 1.30 7.50
N ASP A 58 -16.00 2.48 7.94
CA ASP A 58 -16.99 2.60 9.00
C ASP A 58 -18.39 2.14 8.54
N GLU A 59 -19.38 2.25 9.42
CA GLU A 59 -20.78 1.89 9.12
C GLU A 59 -21.40 2.63 7.91
N LYS A 60 -20.76 3.72 7.44
CA LYS A 60 -21.19 4.51 6.29
C LYS A 60 -20.38 4.20 5.04
N GLY A 61 -19.44 3.26 5.11
CA GLY A 61 -18.56 2.93 3.99
C GLY A 61 -17.29 3.79 3.93
N ILE A 62 -17.00 4.64 4.93
CA ILE A 62 -15.90 5.62 4.85
C ILE A 62 -14.65 5.07 5.52
N ARG A 63 -13.51 5.11 4.81
CA ARG A 63 -12.19 4.82 5.39
C ARG A 63 -11.65 6.04 6.14
N ASN A 64 -11.22 5.87 7.38
CA ASN A 64 -10.76 6.97 8.22
C ASN A 64 -9.27 6.82 8.56
N PHE A 65 -8.44 7.72 8.02
CA PHE A 65 -7.00 7.70 8.24
C PHE A 65 -6.56 8.54 9.45
N ASN A 66 -7.34 9.53 9.89
CA ASN A 66 -7.01 10.41 11.03
C ASN A 66 -5.64 11.10 10.91
N PHE A 67 -5.35 11.69 9.75
CA PHE A 67 -4.17 12.53 9.55
C PHE A 67 -4.19 13.70 10.53
N ASP A 68 -3.04 13.93 11.17
CA ASP A 68 -2.84 15.09 12.03
C ASP A 68 -2.78 16.39 11.21
N ASP A 69 -2.77 17.52 11.91
CA ASP A 69 -2.80 18.83 11.25
C ASP A 69 -1.56 19.06 10.36
N ASN A 70 -0.37 18.59 10.76
CA ASN A 70 0.85 18.78 9.96
C ASN A 70 0.79 17.94 8.67
N GLN A 71 0.35 16.69 8.77
CA GLN A 71 0.17 15.80 7.63
C GLN A 71 -0.86 16.36 6.65
N ALA A 72 -2.01 16.82 7.16
CA ALA A 72 -3.06 17.42 6.34
C ALA A 72 -2.61 18.73 5.69
N ASP A 73 -1.90 19.60 6.41
CA ASP A 73 -1.45 20.89 5.88
C ASP A 73 -0.49 20.73 4.69
N ILE A 74 0.42 19.75 4.74
CA ILE A 74 1.31 19.41 3.60
C ILE A 74 0.51 19.02 2.35
N ILE A 75 -0.57 18.23 2.52
CA ILE A 75 -1.43 17.86 1.39
C ILE A 75 -2.17 19.08 0.85
N ILE A 76 -2.73 19.90 1.75
CA ILE A 76 -3.50 21.11 1.42
C ILE A 76 -2.66 22.14 0.65
N GLU A 77 -1.36 22.24 0.92
CA GLU A 77 -0.43 23.10 0.19
C GLU A 77 -0.33 22.74 -1.30
N LYS A 78 -0.56 21.47 -1.66
CA LYS A 78 -0.51 21.00 -3.06
C LYS A 78 -1.85 21.07 -3.78
N LEU A 79 -2.95 21.24 -3.06
CA LEU A 79 -4.27 21.36 -3.66
C LEU A 79 -4.45 22.71 -4.36
N LYS A 80 -5.18 22.71 -5.48
CA LYS A 80 -5.41 23.89 -6.32
C LYS A 80 -6.87 24.33 -6.23
N THR A 81 -7.17 25.54 -6.71
CA THR A 81 -8.56 25.97 -6.93
C THR A 81 -9.26 24.91 -7.78
N PRO A 82 -10.45 24.44 -7.37
CA PRO A 82 -11.09 23.32 -8.05
C PRO A 82 -11.63 23.78 -9.40
N SER A 83 -11.34 23.00 -10.44
CA SER A 83 -12.08 23.00 -11.69
C SER A 83 -13.26 22.03 -11.59
N GLU A 84 -14.18 22.10 -12.55
CA GLU A 84 -15.21 21.06 -12.69
C GLU A 84 -14.56 19.67 -12.83
N PHE A 85 -15.16 18.68 -12.19
CA PHE A 85 -14.80 17.27 -12.35
C PHE A 85 -15.37 16.77 -13.69
N ASP A 86 -14.50 16.57 -14.66
CA ASP A 86 -14.82 16.14 -16.02
C ASP A 86 -14.09 14.86 -16.44
N GLU A 87 -12.97 14.54 -15.80
CA GLU A 87 -12.17 13.33 -16.00
C GLU A 87 -12.64 12.16 -15.11
N TYR A 88 -12.38 10.94 -15.58
CA TYR A 88 -12.52 9.73 -14.74
C TYR A 88 -11.32 9.66 -13.80
N GLY A 89 -11.57 9.65 -12.50
CA GLY A 89 -10.50 9.52 -11.51
C GLY A 89 -10.94 9.93 -10.11
N GLU A 90 -10.04 9.69 -9.18
CA GLU A 90 -10.18 10.10 -7.80
C GLU A 90 -9.64 11.52 -7.60
N TYR A 91 -10.18 12.22 -6.61
CA TYR A 91 -9.78 13.58 -6.27
C TYR A 91 -9.62 13.71 -4.77
N ILE A 92 -8.49 14.29 -4.36
CA ILE A 92 -8.36 14.82 -3.02
C ILE A 92 -9.03 16.19 -3.01
N VAL A 93 -9.98 16.39 -2.10
CA VAL A 93 -10.72 17.64 -1.95
C VAL A 93 -10.56 18.22 -0.56
N LEU A 94 -10.40 19.53 -0.51
CA LEU A 94 -10.54 20.33 0.71
C LEU A 94 -11.93 20.97 0.69
N ILE A 95 -12.69 20.77 1.75
CA ILE A 95 -14.02 21.36 1.92
C ILE A 95 -14.01 22.49 2.94
N ASP A 96 -15.04 23.34 2.89
CA ASP A 96 -15.39 24.20 4.01
C ASP A 96 -15.89 23.33 5.17
N VAL A 97 -15.12 23.28 6.26
CA VAL A 97 -15.44 22.48 7.45
C VAL A 97 -16.81 22.86 8.04
N ALA A 98 -17.23 24.12 7.92
CA ALA A 98 -18.54 24.56 8.36
C ALA A 98 -19.70 23.92 7.56
N GLN A 99 -19.42 23.42 6.37
CA GLN A 99 -20.36 22.78 5.45
C GLN A 99 -20.20 21.25 5.41
N THR A 100 -19.47 20.66 6.36
CA THR A 100 -19.18 19.22 6.40
C THR A 100 -20.44 18.36 6.33
N GLU A 101 -21.49 18.70 7.10
CA GLU A 101 -22.74 17.93 7.09
C GLU A 101 -23.37 17.89 5.70
N GLU A 102 -23.33 19.02 5.01
CA GLU A 102 -23.92 19.16 3.69
C GLU A 102 -23.13 18.38 2.62
N PHE A 103 -21.80 18.51 2.66
CA PHE A 103 -20.90 17.74 1.82
C PHE A 103 -21.11 16.23 2.01
N LEU A 104 -21.06 15.75 3.26
CA LEU A 104 -21.22 14.32 3.56
C LEU A 104 -22.59 13.80 3.15
N LYS A 105 -23.65 14.57 3.37
CA LYS A 105 -25.01 14.20 2.94
C LYS A 105 -25.08 14.00 1.42
N SER A 106 -24.48 14.91 0.65
CA SER A 106 -24.40 14.78 -0.81
C SER A 106 -23.55 13.58 -1.21
N ALA A 107 -22.35 13.46 -0.64
CA ALA A 107 -21.38 12.46 -1.04
C ALA A 107 -21.81 11.03 -0.73
N LEU A 108 -22.41 10.80 0.45
CA LEU A 108 -22.94 9.50 0.83
C LEU A 108 -24.20 9.11 0.04
N LYS A 109 -25.09 10.08 -0.21
CA LYS A 109 -26.31 9.83 -1.00
C LYS A 109 -25.96 9.37 -2.43
N ASN A 110 -24.93 9.98 -3.01
CA ASN A 110 -24.50 9.73 -4.39
C ASN A 110 -23.30 8.77 -4.48
N LYS A 111 -22.84 8.21 -3.35
CA LYS A 111 -21.81 7.17 -3.25
C LYS A 111 -20.47 7.50 -3.96
N TYR A 112 -19.98 8.72 -3.79
CA TYR A 112 -18.68 9.13 -4.34
C TYR A 112 -17.61 9.42 -3.27
N LEU A 113 -17.88 9.13 -2.00
CA LEU A 113 -16.93 9.34 -0.89
C LEU A 113 -16.22 8.05 -0.55
N HIS A 114 -14.88 8.03 -0.66
CA HIS A 114 -14.06 6.86 -0.39
C HIS A 114 -13.36 6.94 0.97
N ALA A 115 -12.70 8.07 1.25
CA ALA A 115 -11.91 8.23 2.46
C ALA A 115 -12.02 9.62 3.09
N CYS A 116 -11.87 9.65 4.42
CA CYS A 116 -11.59 10.83 5.20
C CYS A 116 -10.13 10.79 5.66
N TYR A 117 -9.33 11.71 5.12
CA TYR A 117 -7.95 11.87 5.54
C TYR A 117 -7.86 12.69 6.83
N SER A 118 -8.52 13.85 6.88
CA SER A 118 -8.56 14.67 8.09
C SER A 118 -9.91 15.35 8.24
N LYS A 119 -10.65 14.96 9.28
CA LYS A 119 -11.96 15.56 9.61
C LYS A 119 -11.83 17.00 10.10
N SER A 120 -10.80 17.30 10.89
CA SER A 120 -10.56 18.66 11.45
C SER A 120 -10.28 19.68 10.34
N LYS A 121 -9.59 19.25 9.29
CA LYS A 121 -9.21 20.10 8.15
C LYS A 121 -10.18 20.01 6.97
N GLY A 122 -11.12 19.07 6.97
CA GLY A 122 -12.07 18.88 5.87
C GLY A 122 -11.42 18.28 4.62
N LEU A 123 -10.50 17.32 4.79
CA LEU A 123 -9.74 16.70 3.71
C LEU A 123 -10.29 15.29 3.42
N TYR A 124 -10.74 15.06 2.19
CA TYR A 124 -11.42 13.83 1.76
C TYR A 124 -10.93 13.34 0.40
N LEU A 125 -11.07 12.04 0.15
CA LEU A 125 -10.91 11.41 -1.16
C LEU A 125 -12.28 11.10 -1.75
N ILE A 126 -12.51 11.53 -2.99
CA ILE A 126 -13.77 11.30 -3.70
C ILE A 126 -13.54 10.76 -5.13
N GLU A 127 -14.49 10.00 -5.66
CA GLU A 127 -14.53 9.60 -7.08
C GLU A 127 -15.87 10.06 -7.68
N PRO A 128 -15.96 11.32 -8.14
CA PRO A 128 -17.23 11.95 -8.46
C PRO A 128 -17.75 11.58 -9.85
N TYR A 129 -17.10 10.75 -10.64
CA TYR A 129 -17.39 10.58 -12.08
C TYR A 129 -18.88 10.33 -12.38
N GLU A 130 -19.49 9.37 -11.67
CA GLU A 130 -20.92 9.02 -11.81
C GLU A 130 -21.88 10.10 -11.26
N ALA A 131 -21.38 10.97 -10.37
CA ALA A 131 -22.14 12.02 -9.70
C ALA A 131 -21.61 13.44 -9.98
N LYS A 132 -20.90 13.62 -11.10
CA LYS A 132 -20.07 14.81 -11.33
C LYS A 132 -20.87 16.11 -11.36
N THR A 133 -22.09 16.09 -11.88
CA THR A 133 -22.99 17.25 -11.85
C THR A 133 -23.24 17.71 -10.41
N THR A 134 -23.56 16.78 -9.52
CA THR A 134 -23.80 17.09 -8.10
C THR A 134 -22.52 17.51 -7.39
N ALA A 135 -21.39 16.87 -7.66
CA ALA A 135 -20.11 17.28 -7.09
C ALA A 135 -19.68 18.69 -7.56
N ASN A 136 -19.92 19.02 -8.83
CA ASN A 136 -19.64 20.34 -9.41
C ASN A 136 -20.54 21.45 -8.83
N GLU A 137 -21.78 21.14 -8.46
CA GLU A 137 -22.64 22.08 -7.70
C GLU A 137 -22.01 22.46 -6.35
N LEU A 138 -21.31 21.53 -5.68
CA LEU A 138 -20.61 21.83 -4.42
C LEU A 138 -19.41 22.76 -4.62
N ILE A 139 -18.75 22.72 -5.78
CA ILE A 139 -17.71 23.69 -6.16
C ILE A 139 -18.34 25.07 -6.36
N GLN A 140 -19.41 25.17 -7.16
CA GLN A 140 -20.10 26.43 -7.44
C GLN A 140 -20.60 27.11 -6.16
N ARG A 141 -21.03 26.30 -5.19
CA ARG A 141 -21.51 26.75 -3.88
C ARG A 141 -20.39 27.00 -2.87
N LYS A 142 -19.13 26.85 -3.27
CA LYS A 142 -17.92 27.02 -2.45
C LYS A 142 -17.88 26.12 -1.22
N ILE A 143 -18.47 24.93 -1.32
CA ILE A 143 -18.35 23.87 -0.32
C ILE A 143 -17.05 23.11 -0.55
N ILE A 144 -16.73 22.77 -1.80
CA ILE A 144 -15.40 22.29 -2.19
C ILE A 144 -14.54 23.51 -2.51
N LEU A 145 -13.47 23.70 -1.74
CA LEU A 145 -12.60 24.88 -1.76
C LEU A 145 -11.34 24.66 -2.58
N LYS A 146 -10.81 23.44 -2.58
CA LYS A 146 -9.65 23.01 -3.37
C LYS A 146 -9.80 21.57 -3.81
N SER A 147 -9.18 21.23 -4.93
CA SER A 147 -9.06 19.85 -5.38
C SER A 147 -7.74 19.60 -6.11
N LYS A 148 -7.37 18.33 -6.22
CA LYS A 148 -6.38 17.83 -7.16
C LYS A 148 -6.75 16.40 -7.52
N ILE A 149 -6.65 16.06 -8.81
CA ILE A 149 -6.78 14.67 -9.25
C ILE A 149 -5.71 13.85 -8.54
N PHE A 150 -6.10 12.70 -8.01
CA PHE A 150 -5.22 11.75 -7.36
C PHE A 150 -5.07 10.56 -8.26
N PHE A 151 -3.83 10.30 -8.64
CA PHE A 151 -3.45 9.12 -9.39
C PHE A 151 -2.31 8.48 -8.64
N PHE A 152 -2.57 7.30 -8.10
CA PHE A 152 -1.56 6.53 -7.41
C PHE A 152 -0.87 5.65 -8.45
N ASP A 153 0.24 6.13 -9.01
CA ASP A 153 1.07 5.34 -9.91
C ASP A 153 2.50 5.29 -9.39
N ILE A 154 2.88 4.08 -9.00
CA ILE A 154 4.16 3.72 -8.38
C ILE A 154 4.95 2.76 -9.27
N ASN A 155 4.40 2.38 -10.44
CA ASN A 155 4.94 1.34 -11.32
C ASN A 155 5.91 1.89 -12.39
N ASN A 156 6.58 3.00 -12.10
CA ASN A 156 7.50 3.65 -13.01
C ASN A 156 8.96 3.40 -12.59
N ASP A 157 9.36 2.12 -12.51
CA ASP A 157 10.75 1.73 -12.28
C ASP A 157 11.53 1.65 -13.61
N VAL A 158 12.69 2.30 -13.65
CA VAL A 158 13.57 2.31 -14.83
C VAL A 158 14.92 1.72 -14.44
N TYR A 159 15.30 0.63 -15.07
CA TYR A 159 16.63 0.03 -14.88
C TYR A 159 17.72 0.92 -15.49
N ASP A 160 18.68 1.34 -14.67
CA ASP A 160 19.88 2.04 -15.12
C ASP A 160 21.04 1.05 -15.30
N GLU A 161 21.35 0.75 -16.57
CA GLU A 161 22.43 -0.16 -16.93
C GLU A 161 23.81 0.30 -16.46
N LYS A 162 24.03 1.61 -16.26
CA LYS A 162 25.33 2.16 -15.86
C LYS A 162 25.62 1.94 -14.38
N THR A 163 24.60 2.05 -13.54
CA THR A 163 24.71 1.86 -12.09
C THR A 163 24.34 0.44 -11.67
N GLY A 164 23.64 -0.31 -12.54
CA GLY A 164 23.10 -1.64 -12.22
C GLY A 164 21.98 -1.57 -11.18
N SER A 165 21.21 -0.48 -11.17
CA SER A 165 20.17 -0.21 -10.17
C SER A 165 18.87 0.27 -10.82
N TYR A 166 17.76 0.13 -10.09
CA TYR A 166 16.47 0.67 -10.48
C TYR A 166 16.29 2.10 -9.97
N ASN A 167 15.81 2.99 -10.85
CA ASN A 167 15.37 4.33 -10.49
C ASN A 167 13.85 4.32 -10.37
N TYR A 168 13.34 4.76 -9.21
CA TYR A 168 11.92 4.84 -8.95
C TYR A 168 11.45 6.29 -9.13
N VAL A 169 10.40 6.48 -9.92
CA VAL A 169 9.78 7.79 -10.11
C VAL A 169 8.44 7.82 -9.39
N HIS A 170 8.26 8.82 -8.54
CA HIS A 170 7.03 9.02 -7.77
C HIS A 170 6.31 10.28 -8.24
N ASP A 171 4.99 10.24 -8.28
CA ASP A 171 4.18 11.42 -8.54
C ASP A 171 4.31 12.46 -7.40
N ASP A 172 4.12 13.74 -7.71
CA ASP A 172 4.26 14.83 -6.74
C ASP A 172 3.21 14.77 -5.61
N LEU A 173 2.11 14.06 -5.81
CA LEU A 173 1.14 13.69 -4.77
C LEU A 173 1.65 12.56 -3.89
N PHE A 174 2.39 11.59 -4.42
CA PHE A 174 2.96 10.55 -3.58
C PHE A 174 3.95 11.14 -2.58
N GLU A 175 4.78 12.08 -3.03
CA GLU A 175 5.80 12.75 -2.21
C GLU A 175 5.24 13.55 -1.00
N ILE A 176 3.91 13.68 -0.89
CA ILE A 176 3.25 14.38 0.21
C ILE A 176 2.44 13.44 1.12
N PHE A 177 2.31 12.16 0.80
CA PHE A 177 1.65 11.21 1.70
C PHE A 177 2.53 10.87 2.91
N PRO A 178 1.93 10.61 4.08
CA PRO A 178 2.68 10.43 5.32
C PRO A 178 3.24 9.01 5.50
N PHE A 179 3.33 8.20 4.45
CA PHE A 179 3.79 6.81 4.52
C PHE A 179 5.21 6.68 3.98
N TYR A 180 6.00 5.79 4.56
CA TYR A 180 7.21 5.30 3.90
C TYR A 180 6.82 4.49 2.67
N LEU A 181 7.70 4.43 1.67
CA LEU A 181 7.55 3.52 0.54
C LEU A 181 8.75 2.59 0.45
N TYR A 182 8.46 1.32 0.35
CA TYR A 182 9.40 0.25 0.08
C TYR A 182 8.99 -0.42 -1.21
N GLN A 183 9.89 -0.48 -2.19
CA GLN A 183 9.62 -1.09 -3.49
C GLN A 183 10.62 -2.20 -3.78
N GLN A 184 10.11 -3.30 -4.33
CA GLN A 184 10.92 -4.31 -5.00
C GLN A 184 10.62 -4.23 -6.51
N PRO A 185 11.64 -4.11 -7.37
CA PRO A 185 11.44 -4.13 -8.81
C PRO A 185 11.00 -5.54 -9.23
N TYR A 186 10.64 -5.71 -10.50
CA TYR A 186 10.11 -6.98 -11.01
C TYR A 186 10.95 -8.22 -10.64
N TRP A 187 12.28 -8.11 -10.52
CA TRP A 187 13.12 -9.27 -10.21
C TRP A 187 13.30 -9.50 -8.70
N THR A 188 12.85 -10.66 -8.24
CA THR A 188 12.98 -11.17 -6.85
C THR A 188 14.43 -11.24 -6.33
N ALA A 189 15.43 -11.21 -7.21
CA ALA A 189 16.84 -11.14 -6.85
C ALA A 189 17.26 -9.79 -6.22
N HIS A 190 16.46 -8.74 -6.35
CA HIS A 190 16.70 -7.47 -5.68
C HIS A 190 16.01 -7.44 -4.31
N LEU A 191 16.69 -6.88 -3.31
CA LEU A 191 16.04 -6.60 -2.04
C LEU A 191 14.95 -5.54 -2.20
N THR A 192 13.95 -5.59 -1.34
CA THR A 192 13.01 -4.49 -1.19
C THR A 192 13.76 -3.28 -0.63
N GLU A 193 13.63 -2.13 -1.29
CA GLU A 193 14.37 -0.91 -0.96
C GLU A 193 13.43 0.22 -0.56
N ARG A 194 13.85 1.04 0.41
CA ARG A 194 13.14 2.25 0.80
C ARG A 194 13.33 3.33 -0.25
N THR A 195 12.31 3.58 -1.04
CA THR A 195 12.35 4.55 -2.15
C THR A 195 11.85 5.92 -1.73
N PHE A 196 11.06 6.01 -0.65
CA PHE A 196 10.54 7.28 -0.14
C PHE A 196 10.52 7.36 1.38
N VAL A 197 10.80 8.56 1.90
CA VAL A 197 10.73 8.91 3.32
C VAL A 197 9.77 10.09 3.48
N PRO A 198 8.66 9.93 4.21
CA PRO A 198 7.67 10.99 4.36
C PRO A 198 8.20 12.11 5.26
N LYS A 199 7.83 13.36 4.93
CA LYS A 199 8.17 14.54 5.75
C LYS A 199 7.50 14.48 7.13
N CYS A 200 6.27 14.01 7.18
CA CYS A 200 5.51 13.76 8.40
C CYS A 200 5.05 12.32 8.41
N LYS A 201 5.40 11.55 9.45
CA LYS A 201 5.24 10.10 9.48
C LYS A 201 3.87 9.72 10.03
N PHE A 202 3.16 8.86 9.31
CA PHE A 202 1.93 8.25 9.79
C PHE A 202 2.24 7.19 10.83
N LYS A 203 1.52 7.24 11.95
CA LYS A 203 1.70 6.33 13.07
C LYS A 203 0.60 5.30 13.11
N ILE A 204 0.95 4.06 13.45
CA ILE A 204 -0.01 2.97 13.66
C ILE A 204 -1.13 3.36 14.63
N THR A 205 -0.84 4.20 15.63
CA THR A 205 -1.82 4.69 16.60
C THR A 205 -2.89 5.61 16.00
N GLN A 206 -2.71 6.10 14.77
CA GLN A 206 -3.71 6.90 14.06
C GLN A 206 -4.79 6.02 13.42
N PHE A 207 -4.51 4.73 13.17
CA PHE A 207 -5.54 3.76 12.77
C PHE A 207 -6.53 3.48 13.90
N ASN A 208 -7.73 3.03 13.57
CA ASN A 208 -8.66 2.53 14.57
C ASN A 208 -8.13 1.21 15.21
N PRO A 209 -8.62 0.81 16.40
CA PRO A 209 -8.09 -0.35 17.10
C PRO A 209 -8.17 -1.68 16.34
N ASP A 210 -9.09 -1.83 15.39
CA ASP A 210 -9.25 -3.07 14.63
C ASP A 210 -8.27 -3.15 13.47
N ASP A 211 -8.06 -2.03 12.76
CA ASP A 211 -7.01 -1.90 11.76
C ASP A 211 -5.62 -2.04 12.38
N GLN A 212 -5.38 -1.48 13.57
CA GLN A 212 -4.12 -1.65 14.30
C GLN A 212 -3.75 -3.12 14.54
N LYS A 213 -4.73 -4.01 14.74
CA LYS A 213 -4.47 -5.44 14.94
C LYS A 213 -4.09 -6.16 13.65
N ARG A 214 -4.53 -5.64 12.50
CA ARG A 214 -4.27 -6.19 11.16
C ARG A 214 -2.91 -5.78 10.60
N VAL A 215 -2.34 -4.66 11.07
CA VAL A 215 -1.04 -4.17 10.58
C VAL A 215 0.09 -5.07 11.08
N LEU A 216 0.88 -5.61 10.14
CA LEU A 216 2.11 -6.32 10.43
C LEU A 216 3.14 -5.43 11.11
N ARG A 217 4.03 -6.05 11.89
CA ARG A 217 5.06 -5.32 12.63
C ARG A 217 6.42 -5.92 12.38
N LEU A 218 7.40 -5.06 12.12
CA LEU A 218 8.80 -5.44 12.02
C LEU A 218 9.61 -4.92 13.22
N PRO A 219 10.61 -5.68 13.70
CA PRO A 219 11.46 -5.28 14.81
C PRO A 219 12.60 -4.33 14.39
N ILE A 220 12.43 -3.57 13.32
CA ILE A 220 13.43 -2.65 12.75
C ILE A 220 12.92 -1.21 12.80
N SER A 221 13.78 -0.22 12.54
CA SER A 221 13.36 1.16 12.25
C SER A 221 13.40 1.44 10.76
N PHE A 222 12.34 2.03 10.21
CA PHE A 222 12.33 2.44 8.81
C PHE A 222 13.24 3.63 8.53
N ASP A 223 13.76 4.36 9.52
CA ASP A 223 14.78 5.38 9.27
C ASP A 223 16.17 4.75 9.04
N GLU A 224 16.45 3.68 9.77
CA GLU A 224 17.77 3.05 9.85
C GLU A 224 17.94 1.93 8.80
N CYS A 225 16.85 1.33 8.32
CA CYS A 225 16.88 0.17 7.43
C CYS A 225 16.39 0.55 6.02
N SER A 226 17.32 0.80 5.09
CA SER A 226 16.97 1.22 3.72
C SER A 226 16.75 0.06 2.76
N LYS A 227 17.19 -1.16 3.08
CA LYS A 227 16.95 -2.38 2.30
C LYS A 227 16.68 -3.52 3.26
N LEU A 228 15.76 -4.41 2.91
CA LEU A 228 15.45 -5.57 3.74
C LEU A 228 14.84 -6.70 2.94
N GLN A 229 14.95 -7.91 3.51
CA GLN A 229 14.21 -9.07 3.07
C GLN A 229 13.05 -9.34 4.03
N ILE A 230 11.81 -9.19 3.58
CA ILE A 230 10.65 -9.32 4.49
C ILE A 230 10.50 -10.73 5.06
N ALA A 231 10.90 -11.75 4.29
CA ALA A 231 10.86 -13.15 4.69
C ALA A 231 11.78 -13.50 5.88
N GLU A 232 12.73 -12.61 6.24
CA GLU A 232 13.54 -12.77 7.46
C GLU A 232 12.74 -12.51 8.74
N PHE A 233 11.66 -11.75 8.62
CA PHE A 233 10.89 -11.25 9.76
C PHE A 233 9.50 -11.85 9.84
N LEU A 234 8.91 -12.19 8.69
CA LEU A 234 7.55 -12.68 8.57
C LEU A 234 7.51 -13.97 7.74
N PRO A 235 6.72 -14.97 8.13
CA PRO A 235 6.43 -16.10 7.26
C PRO A 235 5.75 -15.60 5.98
N SER A 236 6.34 -15.93 4.84
CA SER A 236 5.87 -15.50 3.52
C SER A 236 5.80 -16.68 2.56
N TYR A 237 4.92 -16.58 1.54
CA TYR A 237 4.91 -17.47 0.39
C TYR A 237 5.31 -16.70 -0.88
N SER A 238 5.91 -17.38 -1.86
CA SER A 238 6.22 -16.81 -3.18
C SER A 238 5.78 -17.76 -4.31
N CYS A 239 5.51 -17.19 -5.50
CA CYS A 239 5.11 -17.91 -6.71
C CYS A 239 6.14 -17.64 -7.82
N GLY A 240 6.95 -18.63 -8.24
CA GLY A 240 7.95 -18.53 -9.31
C GLY A 240 8.49 -19.89 -9.81
N ASN A 241 8.86 -20.03 -11.09
CA ASN A 241 9.02 -21.34 -11.77
C ASN A 241 10.17 -22.27 -11.30
N ASP A 242 11.02 -21.88 -10.35
CA ASP A 242 12.13 -22.70 -9.83
C ASP A 242 12.06 -22.88 -8.30
N TYR A 243 11.16 -23.75 -7.83
CA TYR A 243 10.92 -23.97 -6.41
C TYR A 243 11.81 -25.05 -5.78
N VAL A 244 12.26 -24.82 -4.55
CA VAL A 244 12.55 -25.91 -3.59
C VAL A 244 11.33 -26.06 -2.68
N SER A 245 10.65 -27.21 -2.74
CA SER A 245 9.46 -27.47 -1.92
C SER A 245 9.84 -27.96 -0.53
N ILE A 246 9.28 -27.31 0.50
CA ILE A 246 9.36 -27.76 1.88
C ILE A 246 7.94 -27.83 2.43
N GLY A 247 7.44 -29.05 2.67
CA GLY A 247 6.13 -29.24 3.33
C GLY A 247 4.94 -28.67 2.56
N ASN A 248 4.94 -28.77 1.22
CA ASN A 248 3.90 -28.26 0.30
C ASN A 248 3.84 -26.73 0.11
N HIS A 249 4.86 -26.00 0.57
CA HIS A 249 5.03 -24.57 0.27
C HIS A 249 6.30 -24.37 -0.58
N GLY A 250 6.23 -23.49 -1.58
CA GLY A 250 7.35 -23.08 -2.42
C GLY A 250 8.03 -21.83 -1.84
N PHE A 251 9.34 -21.75 -1.98
CA PHE A 251 10.14 -20.61 -1.53
C PHE A 251 11.26 -20.33 -2.55
N ASP A 252 11.48 -19.06 -2.87
CA ASP A 252 12.63 -18.59 -3.66
C ASP A 252 13.83 -18.30 -2.75
N LEU A 253 15.04 -18.53 -3.26
CA LEU A 253 16.28 -18.09 -2.60
C LEU A 253 16.44 -16.60 -2.82
N LEU A 254 15.89 -15.80 -1.92
CA LEU A 254 16.02 -14.36 -1.95
C LEU A 254 17.29 -13.90 -1.23
N PRO A 255 17.89 -12.75 -1.59
CA PRO A 255 18.98 -12.19 -0.81
C PRO A 255 18.51 -11.89 0.61
N LEU A 256 19.39 -12.12 1.58
CA LEU A 256 19.20 -11.63 2.94
C LEU A 256 19.42 -10.10 2.99
N THR A 257 19.00 -9.46 4.07
CA THR A 257 19.18 -8.02 4.35
C THR A 257 20.64 -7.57 4.27
N ASN A 258 21.60 -8.49 4.46
CA ASN A 258 23.04 -8.23 4.29
C ASN A 258 23.52 -8.31 2.82
N GLY A 259 22.63 -8.60 1.87
CA GLY A 259 22.93 -8.75 0.43
C GLY A 259 23.47 -10.12 0.02
N ASN A 260 23.60 -11.07 0.95
CA ASN A 260 24.09 -12.42 0.68
C ASN A 260 22.93 -13.43 0.59
N PHE A 261 23.08 -14.40 -0.30
CA PHE A 261 22.24 -15.59 -0.35
C PHE A 261 22.89 -16.68 0.52
N GLU A 262 22.92 -16.54 1.86
CA GLU A 262 23.40 -17.67 2.68
C GLU A 262 22.32 -18.75 2.74
N ASP A 263 22.76 -20.02 2.63
CA ASP A 263 21.95 -21.24 2.63
C ASP A 263 20.75 -21.11 3.57
N ALA A 264 19.53 -21.19 3.01
CA ALA A 264 18.28 -21.25 3.74
C ALA A 264 18.43 -22.15 4.99
N PRO A 265 17.86 -21.79 6.15
CA PRO A 265 18.06 -22.53 7.39
C PRO A 265 17.85 -24.02 7.14
N LYS A 266 18.90 -24.82 7.36
CA LYS A 266 18.84 -26.28 7.22
C LYS A 266 17.63 -26.77 8.00
N LEU A 267 16.63 -27.25 7.27
CA LEU A 267 15.45 -27.84 7.86
C LEU A 267 15.88 -28.93 8.83
N VAL A 268 15.52 -28.73 10.09
CA VAL A 268 15.48 -29.82 11.04
C VAL A 268 14.27 -30.65 10.65
N GLU A 269 14.49 -31.88 10.17
CA GLU A 269 13.42 -32.86 9.97
C GLU A 269 12.68 -33.06 11.29
N ILE A 270 11.53 -32.42 11.46
CA ILE A 270 10.57 -32.80 12.50
C ILE A 270 9.83 -34.02 11.95
N SER A 271 10.41 -35.20 12.20
CA SER A 271 9.79 -36.47 11.86
C SER A 271 8.44 -36.59 12.56
N ALA A 272 7.36 -36.54 11.78
CA ALA A 272 6.02 -36.81 12.27
C ALA A 272 5.95 -38.26 12.78
N THR A 273 5.83 -38.42 14.10
CA THR A 273 5.55 -39.70 14.76
C THR A 273 4.38 -40.41 14.08
N LYS A 274 4.65 -41.61 13.53
CA LYS A 274 3.67 -42.50 12.90
C LYS A 274 2.46 -42.72 13.83
N LYS A 275 1.28 -42.27 13.40
CA LYS A 275 0.00 -42.73 13.96
C LYS A 275 -0.12 -44.25 13.77
N LYS A 276 -0.09 -45.00 14.88
CA LYS A 276 -0.51 -46.41 14.92
C LYS A 276 -1.95 -46.51 14.43
N LYS A 277 -2.17 -47.19 13.31
CA LYS A 277 -3.50 -47.67 12.91
C LYS A 277 -3.77 -48.94 13.72
N VAL A 278 -4.55 -48.82 14.79
CA VAL A 278 -5.22 -49.96 15.41
C VAL A 278 -6.33 -50.36 14.46
N VAL A 279 -6.21 -51.54 13.85
CA VAL A 279 -7.34 -52.21 13.18
C VAL A 279 -7.76 -53.33 14.11
N SER A 280 -8.89 -53.15 14.78
CA SER A 280 -9.58 -54.20 15.51
C SER A 280 -10.75 -54.73 14.69
N ASN A 281 -10.71 -56.05 14.50
CA ASN A 281 -11.81 -57.02 14.34
C ASN A 281 -12.61 -57.03 13.02
N LEU A 282 -12.43 -58.12 12.26
CA LEU A 282 -13.25 -59.34 12.40
C LEU A 282 -12.37 -60.58 12.13
#